data_AF-A0A930RXY0-F1
#
_entry.id   AF-A0A930RXY0-F1
#
_cell.length_a   1.000
_cell.length_b   1.000
_cell.length_c   1.000
_cell.angle_alpha   90.00
_cell.angle_beta   90.00
_cell.angle_gamma   90.00
#
_symmetry.space_group_name_H-M   'P 1'
#
loop_
_entity.id
_entity.type
_entity.pdbx_description
1 polymer ?
#
loop_
_entity_poly.entity_id
_entity_poly.type
_entity_poly.pdbx_seq_one_letter_code
_entity_poly.pdbx_strand_id
1 'polypeptide(L)'
;LMVTAFLALYTVVMILITAYESKKHFKGDPRVHKWVTDLFLLAGILAFVPILIRLLGHIPFLSDVLPGYDEFIQSGNEPFANIFLWIRSFGILSIIGGIGYADCIQNFKE
;
A
#
# COMPACT_ATOMS: atom_id res chain seq x y z
N LEU A 1 20.19 5.36 -3.78
CA LEU A 1 19.06 5.46 -2.83
C LEU A 1 17.90 6.32 -3.37
N MET A 2 18.17 7.47 -3.99
CA MET A 2 17.12 8.36 -4.51
C MET A 2 16.37 7.78 -5.73
N VAL A 3 17.09 7.20 -6.70
CA VAL A 3 16.49 6.53 -7.88
C VAL A 3 15.54 5.39 -7.49
N THR A 4 15.92 4.58 -6.50
CA THR A 4 15.09 3.48 -5.98
C THR A 4 13.81 3.98 -5.31
N ALA A 5 13.83 5.14 -4.63
CA ALA A 5 12.65 5.72 -4.03
C ALA A 5 11.68 6.26 -5.09
N PHE A 6 12.19 6.92 -6.13
CA PHE A 6 11.38 7.38 -7.26
C PHE A 6 10.76 6.22 -8.05
N LEU A 7 11.53 5.15 -8.29
CA LEU A 7 11.00 3.95 -8.95
C LEU A 7 9.91 3.29 -8.10
N ALA A 8 10.13 3.13 -6.79
CA ALA A 8 9.13 2.58 -5.88
C ALA A 8 7.86 3.45 -5.81
N LEU A 9 8.02 4.78 -5.76
CA LEU A 9 6.91 5.73 -5.82
C LEU A 9 6.10 5.56 -7.10
N TYR A 10 6.78 5.52 -8.25
CA TYR A 10 6.14 5.31 -9.55
C TYR A 10 5.36 4.00 -9.57
N THR A 11 5.96 2.90 -9.11
CA THR A 11 5.28 1.59 -9.03
C THR A 11 4.04 1.65 -8.16
N VAL A 12 4.10 2.26 -6.98
CA VAL A 12 2.93 2.32 -6.08
C VAL A 12 1.83 3.23 -6.62
N VAL A 13 2.18 4.35 -7.26
CA VAL A 13 1.21 5.21 -7.95
C VAL A 13 0.51 4.45 -9.07
N MET A 14 1.25 3.69 -9.88
CA MET A 14 0.66 2.85 -10.93
C MET A 14 -0.27 1.78 -10.35
N ILE A 15 0.13 1.10 -9.27
CA ILE A 15 -0.73 0.11 -8.58
C ILE A 15 -2.03 0.76 -8.07
N LEU A 16 -1.95 1.96 -7.49
CA LEU A 16 -3.11 2.71 -7.02
C LEU A 16 -4.06 3.09 -8.16
N ILE A 17 -3.52 3.57 -9.28
CA ILE A 17 -4.32 3.90 -10.47
C ILE A 17 -5.02 2.65 -10.99
N THR A 18 -4.28 1.53 -11.14
CA THR A 18 -4.85 0.27 -11.60
C THR A 18 -5.92 -0.26 -10.65
N ALA A 19 -5.72 -0.17 -9.33
CA ALA A 19 -6.69 -0.60 -8.33
C ALA A 19 -7.96 0.27 -8.38
N TYR A 20 -7.80 1.59 -8.54
CA TYR A 20 -8.91 2.52 -8.67
C TYR A 20 -9.74 2.28 -9.94
N GLU A 21 -9.08 2.14 -11.10
CA GLU A 21 -9.76 1.83 -12.35
C GLU A 21 -10.45 0.46 -12.30
N SER A 22 -9.81 -0.55 -11.69
CA SER A 22 -10.43 -1.87 -11.48
C SER A 22 -11.69 -1.76 -10.62
N LYS A 23 -11.64 -1.02 -9.51
CA LYS A 23 -12.81 -0.77 -8.65
C LYS A 23 -13.95 -0.08 -9.42
N LYS A 24 -13.62 0.87 -10.30
CA LYS A 24 -14.61 1.55 -11.14
C LYS A 24 -15.20 0.61 -12.18
N HIS A 25 -14.36 -0.17 -12.85
CA HIS A 25 -14.75 -1.12 -13.88
C HIS A 25 -15.71 -2.20 -13.34
N PHE A 26 -15.42 -2.71 -12.13
CA PHE A 26 -16.22 -3.76 -11.49
C PHE A 26 -17.35 -3.23 -10.59
N LYS A 27 -17.63 -1.92 -10.58
CA LYS A 27 -18.59 -1.28 -9.65
C LYS A 27 -20.04 -1.78 -9.76
N GLY A 28 -20.37 -2.56 -10.79
CA GLY A 28 -21.68 -3.18 -10.98
C GLY A 28 -21.62 -4.64 -11.42
N ASP A 29 -20.45 -5.28 -11.40
CA ASP A 29 -20.34 -6.70 -11.76
C ASP A 29 -20.63 -7.55 -10.52
N PRO A 30 -21.71 -8.36 -10.51
CA PRO A 30 -22.04 -9.20 -9.36
C PRO A 30 -21.00 -10.31 -9.10
N ARG A 31 -20.15 -10.64 -10.08
CA ARG A 31 -19.10 -11.65 -9.94
C ARG A 31 -17.91 -11.17 -9.12
N VAL A 32 -17.70 -9.86 -9.05
CA VAL A 32 -16.58 -9.25 -8.32
C VAL A 32 -17.10 -8.57 -7.08
N HIS A 33 -16.75 -9.14 -5.94
CA HIS A 33 -17.16 -8.59 -4.67
C HIS A 33 -16.51 -7.23 -4.43
N LYS A 34 -17.32 -6.22 -4.09
CA LYS A 34 -16.86 -4.85 -3.82
C LYS A 34 -15.74 -4.81 -2.77
N TRP A 35 -15.85 -5.64 -1.73
CA TRP A 35 -14.84 -5.72 -0.66
C TRP A 35 -13.45 -6.12 -1.17
N VAL A 36 -13.36 -6.94 -2.22
CA VAL A 36 -12.08 -7.36 -2.81
C VAL A 36 -11.38 -6.19 -3.49
N THR A 37 -12.13 -5.40 -4.27
CA THR A 37 -11.60 -4.19 -4.92
C THR A 37 -11.24 -3.10 -3.92
N ASP A 38 -12.00 -2.96 -2.83
CA ASP A 38 -11.69 -2.04 -1.73
C ASP A 38 -10.42 -2.46 -0.97
N LEU A 39 -10.24 -3.76 -0.74
CA LEU A 39 -9.08 -4.30 -0.03
C LEU A 39 -7.79 -4.14 -0.85
N PHE A 40 -7.85 -4.34 -2.18
CA PHE A 40 -6.73 -4.05 -3.07
C PHE A 40 -6.35 -2.57 -3.09
N LEU A 41 -7.34 -1.67 -3.11
CA LEU A 41 -7.10 -0.23 -3.04
C LEU A 41 -6.46 0.14 -1.68
N LEU A 42 -6.96 -0.43 -0.59
CA LEU A 42 -6.44 -0.19 0.76
C LEU A 42 -5.00 -0.71 0.92
N ALA A 43 -4.68 -1.87 0.35
CA ALA A 43 -3.31 -2.38 0.29
C ALA A 43 -2.39 -1.43 -0.48
N GLY A 44 -2.82 -0.92 -1.64
CA GLY A 44 -2.07 0.08 -2.41
C GLY A 44 -1.82 1.37 -1.62
N ILE A 45 -2.81 1.85 -0.87
CA ILE A 45 -2.67 3.04 0.00
C ILE A 45 -1.68 2.75 1.12
N LEU A 46 -1.77 1.59 1.77
CA LEU A 46 -0.82 1.20 2.82
C LEU A 46 0.62 1.15 2.28
N ALA A 47 0.83 0.64 1.07
CA ALA A 47 2.17 0.62 0.45
C ALA A 47 2.72 2.02 0.15
N PHE A 48 1.84 2.99 -0.06
CA PHE A 48 2.21 4.37 -0.38
C PHE A 48 2.76 5.14 0.83
N VAL A 49 2.18 4.93 2.02
CA VAL A 49 2.56 5.63 3.26
C VAL A 49 4.07 5.57 3.58
N PRO A 50 4.73 4.40 3.66
CA PRO A 50 6.15 4.34 4.01
C PRO A 50 7.06 4.96 2.93
N ILE A 51 6.66 4.88 1.65
CA ILE A 51 7.42 5.49 0.54
C ILE A 51 7.33 7.01 0.62
N LEU A 52 6.14 7.54 0.91
CA LEU A 52 5.92 8.96 1.16
C LEU A 52 6.78 9.45 2.32
N ILE A 53 6.72 8.76 3.48
CA ILE A 53 7.51 9.14 4.66
C ILE A 53 9.01 9.15 4.32
N ARG A 54 9.50 8.17 3.57
CA ARG A 54 10.91 8.12 3.18
C ARG A 54 11.31 9.22 2.20
N LEU A 55 10.44 9.58 1.26
CA LEU A 55 10.68 10.67 0.31
C LEU A 55 10.68 12.03 1.02
N LEU A 56 9.69 12.22 1.88
CA LEU A 56 9.54 13.37 2.76
C LEU A 56 10.70 13.46 3.77
N GLY A 57 11.30 12.33 4.17
CA GLY A 57 12.45 12.23 5.10
C GLY A 57 13.70 12.92 4.59
N HIS A 58 13.77 13.16 3.28
CA HIS A 58 14.88 13.84 2.65
C HIS A 58 14.70 15.36 2.61
N ILE A 59 13.53 15.88 2.96
CA ILE A 59 13.23 17.32 2.96
C ILE A 59 13.40 17.86 4.38
N PRO A 60 14.40 18.74 4.63
CA PRO A 60 14.68 19.26 5.98
C PRO A 60 13.55 20.11 6.57
N PHE A 61 12.56 20.51 5.77
CA PHE A 61 11.39 21.24 6.24
C PHE A 61 10.52 20.43 7.22
N LEU A 62 10.50 19.10 7.12
CA LEU A 62 9.59 18.28 7.93
C LEU A 62 10.09 17.98 9.34
N SER A 63 11.40 17.95 9.55
CA SER A 63 11.99 17.89 10.89
C SER A 63 11.65 19.13 11.71
N ASP A 64 11.54 20.29 11.05
CA ASP A 64 11.19 21.56 11.70
C ASP A 64 9.69 21.68 12.02
N VAL A 65 8.82 21.04 11.23
CA VAL A 65 7.35 21.13 11.39
C VAL A 65 6.77 20.02 12.26
N LEU A 66 7.35 18.81 12.24
CA LEU A 66 6.93 17.70 13.09
C LEU A 66 8.02 17.36 14.13
N PRO A 67 7.89 17.85 15.39
CA PRO A 67 8.78 17.41 16.45
C PRO A 67 8.63 15.88 16.66
N GLY A 68 9.75 15.15 16.60
CA GLY A 68 9.79 13.67 16.66
C GLY A 68 9.97 12.96 15.31
N TYR A 69 10.02 13.70 14.20
CA TYR A 69 10.22 13.14 12.87
C TYR A 69 11.61 12.52 12.66
N ASP A 70 12.66 13.21 13.12
CA ASP A 70 14.03 12.71 13.03
C ASP A 70 14.22 11.46 13.88
N GLU A 71 13.59 11.39 15.06
CA GLU A 71 13.59 10.18 15.90
C GLU A 71 12.84 9.03 15.22
N PHE A 72 11.75 9.28 14.50
CA PHE A 72 11.04 8.26 13.73
C PHE A 72 11.87 7.70 12.56
N ILE A 73 12.65 8.56 11.89
CA ILE A 73 13.55 8.16 10.79
C ILE A 73 14.83 7.49 11.33
N GLN A 74 15.43 8.01 12.42
CA GLN A 74 16.71 7.55 12.99
C GLN A 74 16.59 6.41 14.00
N SER A 75 15.42 6.16 14.60
CA SER A 75 15.18 5.04 15.53
C SER A 75 15.21 3.67 14.85
N GLY A 76 15.99 3.51 13.77
CA GLY A 76 16.36 2.29 13.08
C GLY A 76 16.81 1.12 13.98
N ASN A 77 16.96 1.33 15.29
CA ASN A 77 17.28 0.32 16.30
C ASN A 77 16.05 -0.30 17.03
N GLU A 78 14.91 0.41 17.14
CA GLU A 78 13.62 -0.13 17.66
C GLU A 78 12.51 -0.36 16.60
N PRO A 79 12.74 -0.30 15.27
CA PRO A 79 11.69 -0.30 14.25
C PRO A 79 11.28 -1.73 13.86
N PHE A 80 11.96 -2.75 14.37
CA PHE A 80 11.72 -4.14 13.99
C PHE A 80 10.29 -4.54 14.34
N ALA A 81 9.73 -4.08 15.46
CA ALA A 81 8.34 -4.37 15.82
C ALA A 81 7.34 -3.68 14.90
N ASN A 82 7.53 -2.39 14.59
CA ASN A 82 6.61 -1.63 13.73
C ASN A 82 6.71 -2.03 12.26
N ILE A 83 7.92 -2.16 11.70
CA ILE A 83 8.12 -2.64 10.33
C ILE A 83 7.61 -4.08 10.19
N PHE A 84 7.83 -4.94 11.19
CA PHE A 84 7.28 -6.30 11.18
C PHE A 84 5.75 -6.32 11.24
N LEU A 85 5.12 -5.49 12.07
CA LEU A 85 3.66 -5.35 12.10
C LEU A 85 3.11 -4.82 10.77
N TRP A 86 3.80 -3.87 10.13
CA TRP A 86 3.45 -3.36 8.81
C TRP A 86 3.56 -4.44 7.73
N ILE A 87 4.70 -5.15 7.65
CA ILE A 87 4.90 -6.27 6.70
C ILE A 87 3.88 -7.38 6.95
N ARG A 88 3.60 -7.72 8.21
CA ARG A 88 2.61 -8.72 8.60
C ARG A 88 1.20 -8.31 8.17
N SER A 89 0.82 -7.05 8.41
CA SER A 89 -0.47 -6.51 8.00
C SER A 89 -0.62 -6.53 6.48
N PHE A 90 0.44 -6.15 5.75
CA PHE A 90 0.47 -6.20 4.30
C PHE A 90 0.36 -7.63 3.77
N GLY A 91 1.05 -8.58 4.38
CA GLY A 91 0.98 -10.00 4.03
C GLY A 91 -0.42 -10.58 4.24
N ILE A 92 -1.07 -10.27 5.37
CA ILE A 92 -2.46 -10.70 5.63
C ILE A 92 -3.42 -10.11 4.59
N LEU A 93 -3.32 -8.81 4.31
CA LEU A 93 -4.13 -8.16 3.29
C LEU A 93 -3.92 -8.77 1.90
N SER A 94 -2.68 -9.11 1.55
CA SER A 94 -2.36 -9.76 0.28
C SER A 94 -2.96 -11.16 0.16
N ILE A 95 -2.91 -11.97 1.23
CA ILE A 95 -3.53 -13.31 1.25
C ILE A 95 -5.05 -13.19 1.10
N ILE A 96 -5.69 -12.32 1.89
CA ILE A 96 -7.14 -12.13 1.86
C ILE A 96 -7.58 -11.61 0.48
N GLY A 97 -6.85 -10.64 -0.08
CA GLY A 97 -7.10 -10.13 -1.43
C GLY A 97 -6.94 -11.20 -2.51
N GLY A 98 -5.93 -12.06 -2.39
CA GLY A 98 -5.70 -13.19 -3.29
C GLY A 98 -6.83 -14.23 -3.25
N ILE A 99 -7.33 -14.58 -2.05
CA ILE A 99 -8.48 -15.48 -1.89
C ILE A 99 -9.72 -14.86 -2.52
N GLY A 100 -10.01 -13.59 -2.21
CA GLY A 100 -11.15 -12.87 -2.79
C GLY A 100 -11.08 -12.78 -4.32
N TYR A 101 -9.89 -12.61 -4.88
CA TYR A 101 -9.69 -12.62 -6.34
C TYR A 101 -9.89 -14.01 -6.95
N ALA A 102 -9.41 -15.07 -6.30
CA ALA A 102 -9.61 -16.45 -6.77
C ALA A 102 -11.10 -16.84 -6.79
N ASP A 103 -11.85 -16.43 -5.77
CA ASP A 103 -13.30 -16.60 -5.70
C ASP A 103 -14.01 -15.88 -6.86
N CYS A 104 -13.63 -14.64 -7.14
CA CYS A 104 -14.15 -13.89 -8.27
C CYS A 104 -13.91 -14.64 -9.60
N ILE A 105 -12.70 -15.19 -9.84
CA ILE A 105 -12.37 -15.96 -11.06
C ILE A 105 -13.24 -17.21 -11.22
N GLN A 106 -13.54 -17.93 -10.12
CA GLN A 106 -14.38 -19.12 -10.20
C GLN A 106 -15.79 -18.76 -10.71
N ASN A 107 -16.32 -17.60 -10.30
CA ASN A 107 -17.61 -17.08 -10.78
C ASN A 107 -17.61 -16.61 -12.25
N PHE A 108 -16.45 -16.54 -12.93
CA PHE A 108 -16.36 -16.26 -14.37
C PHE A 108 -16.31 -17.54 -15.23
N LYS A 109 -16.13 -18.72 -14.61
CA LYS A 109 -16.00 -20.00 -15.33
C LYS A 109 -17.33 -20.76 -15.48
N GLU A 110 -18.40 -20.29 -14.86
CA GLU A 110 -19.79 -20.66 -15.17
C GLU A 110 -20.35 -19.82 -16.32
#